data_AF-A0A3D2UTL1-F1
#
_entry.id   AF-A0A3D2UTL1-F1
#
_cell.length_a   1.000
_cell.length_b   1.000
_cell.length_c   1.000
_cell.angle_alpha   90.00
_cell.angle_beta   90.00
_cell.angle_gamma   90.00
#
_symmetry.space_group_name_H-M   'P 1'
#
loop_
_entity.id
_entity.type
_entity.pdbx_description
1 polymer ?
#
loop_
_entity_poly.entity_id
_entity_poly.type
_entity_poly.pdbx_seq_one_letter_code
_entity_poly.pdbx_strand_id
1 'polypeptide(L)'
;MTQLLSFPSLSPCCKKWIGFGLFMRLLLIPWAGHPDMFFIFATPFLFLNDGILDVYPHLVEYFSDPAAALYSYQPLHYYFFGLWSGLTQFFADPEYSVWMRQVIEQFPSILRDGGAAFSYPGSEAKFKVLFLWKTLYLACDLLILFCILKIVAGEKEKESYISWWAGSVVLLYSQYLFGQSGIVPTTLIVFGIYLYKVKRSTRWMGFCFALSVPFKLFTLVLLPLPFLLAEGWREKMKTVGWILVPLLVVY
;
A
#
# COMPACT_ATOMS: atom_id res chain seq x y z
N MET A 1 -7.24 -13.82 -23.50
CA MET A 1 -7.19 -12.95 -22.30
C MET A 1 -7.42 -13.72 -20.99
N THR A 2 -8.12 -14.86 -21.02
CA THR A 2 -8.46 -15.72 -19.87
C THR A 2 -7.28 -16.43 -19.17
N GLN A 3 -6.13 -16.64 -19.84
CA GLN A 3 -4.96 -17.29 -19.22
C GLN A 3 -4.12 -16.38 -18.30
N LEU A 4 -4.32 -15.05 -18.35
CA LEU A 4 -3.55 -14.11 -17.53
C LEU A 4 -3.99 -14.10 -16.05
N LEU A 5 -5.21 -14.56 -15.75
CA LEU A 5 -5.80 -14.51 -14.41
C LEU A 5 -5.97 -15.88 -13.74
N SER A 6 -5.65 -16.99 -14.43
CA SER A 6 -5.70 -18.31 -13.78
C SER A 6 -4.56 -18.43 -12.77
N PHE A 7 -4.81 -18.97 -11.58
CA PHE A 7 -3.70 -19.34 -10.70
C PHE A 7 -2.85 -20.43 -11.36
N PRO A 8 -1.51 -20.42 -11.21
CA PRO A 8 -0.71 -21.56 -11.61
C PRO A 8 -1.19 -22.80 -10.84
N SER A 9 -1.07 -23.98 -11.45
CA SER A 9 -1.25 -25.24 -10.70
C SER A 9 -0.21 -25.29 -9.59
N LEU A 10 -0.65 -25.48 -8.35
CA LEU A 10 0.22 -25.53 -7.18
C LEU A 10 0.23 -26.92 -6.57
N SER A 11 1.41 -27.40 -6.17
CA SER A 11 1.56 -28.64 -5.41
C SER A 11 0.77 -28.59 -4.09
N PRO A 12 0.44 -29.75 -3.50
CA PRO A 12 -0.13 -29.81 -2.16
C PRO A 12 0.72 -29.11 -1.09
N CYS A 13 2.06 -29.14 -1.23
CA CYS A 13 2.95 -28.47 -0.29
C CYS A 13 2.83 -26.94 -0.38
N CYS A 14 2.83 -26.40 -1.60
CA CYS A 14 2.59 -24.98 -1.87
C CYS A 14 1.27 -24.50 -1.23
N LYS A 15 0.20 -25.28 -1.34
CA LYS A 15 -1.11 -24.96 -0.73
C LYS A 15 -1.05 -24.93 0.80
N LYS A 16 -0.31 -25.86 1.43
CA LYS A 16 -0.10 -25.86 2.89
C LYS A 16 0.63 -24.60 3.34
N TRP A 17 1.69 -24.20 2.65
CA TRP A 17 2.42 -22.98 2.97
C TRP A 17 1.58 -21.71 2.77
N ILE A 18 0.76 -21.65 1.71
CA ILE A 18 -0.20 -20.54 1.52
C ILE A 18 -1.17 -20.48 2.69
N GLY A 19 -1.75 -21.61 3.08
CA GLY A 19 -2.66 -21.71 4.23
C GLY A 19 -2.01 -21.24 5.52
N PHE A 20 -0.79 -21.69 5.80
CA PHE A 20 -0.01 -21.24 6.97
C PHE A 20 0.28 -19.74 6.92
N GLY A 21 0.74 -19.22 5.79
CA GLY A 21 1.03 -17.79 5.63
C GLY A 21 -0.20 -16.90 5.79
N LEU A 22 -1.35 -17.33 5.27
CA LEU A 22 -2.64 -16.68 5.48
C LEU A 22 -3.07 -16.72 6.95
N PHE A 23 -2.98 -17.89 7.59
CA PHE A 23 -3.29 -18.05 9.01
C PHE A 23 -2.47 -17.08 9.87
N MET A 24 -1.15 -17.01 9.65
CA MET A 24 -0.28 -16.08 10.38
C MET A 24 -0.70 -14.62 10.19
N ARG A 25 -1.03 -14.21 8.96
CA ARG A 25 -1.44 -12.83 8.67
C ARG A 25 -2.79 -12.51 9.31
N LEU A 26 -3.79 -13.37 9.13
CA LEU A 26 -5.12 -13.21 9.71
C LEU A 26 -5.06 -13.20 11.25
N LEU A 27 -4.17 -14.00 11.83
CA LEU A 27 -3.91 -13.99 13.27
C LEU A 27 -3.37 -12.63 13.71
N LEU A 28 -2.42 -12.02 13.01
CA LEU A 28 -1.78 -10.76 13.42
C LEU A 28 -2.60 -9.51 13.15
N ILE A 29 -3.39 -9.52 12.07
CA ILE A 29 -4.12 -8.37 11.54
C ILE A 29 -4.90 -7.56 12.61
N PRO A 30 -5.72 -8.17 13.48
CA PRO A 30 -6.55 -7.41 14.41
C PRO A 30 -5.78 -6.88 15.64
N TRP A 31 -4.70 -7.54 16.06
CA TRP A 31 -4.10 -7.29 17.39
C TRP A 31 -2.98 -6.25 17.41
N ALA A 32 -2.32 -6.01 16.29
CA ALA A 32 -1.14 -5.16 16.24
C ALA A 32 -1.35 -3.93 15.35
N GLY A 33 -0.78 -2.80 15.72
CA GLY A 33 -0.82 -1.59 14.91
C GLY A 33 -0.01 -0.48 15.55
N HIS A 34 1.03 -0.03 14.85
CA HIS A 34 1.81 1.12 15.27
C HIS A 34 0.99 2.41 15.11
N PRO A 35 1.20 3.45 15.94
CA PRO A 35 0.55 4.75 15.77
C PRO A 35 0.65 5.34 14.35
N ASP A 36 1.72 5.04 13.62
CA ASP A 36 1.91 5.39 12.19
C ASP A 36 0.72 5.00 11.30
N MET A 37 0.02 3.90 11.62
CA MET A 37 -1.17 3.49 10.87
C MET A 37 -2.26 4.57 10.89
N PHE A 38 -2.38 5.33 11.97
CA PHE A 38 -3.38 6.39 12.04
C PHE A 38 -3.02 7.54 11.10
N PHE A 39 -1.75 7.90 10.97
CA PHE A 39 -1.33 8.87 9.95
C PHE A 39 -1.62 8.35 8.53
N ILE A 40 -1.51 7.04 8.33
CA ILE A 40 -1.78 6.41 7.03
C ILE A 40 -3.27 6.44 6.66
N PHE A 41 -4.20 6.37 7.63
CA PHE A 41 -5.64 6.26 7.34
C PHE A 41 -6.48 7.47 7.76
N ALA A 42 -6.03 8.28 8.73
CA ALA A 42 -6.79 9.37 9.33
C ALA A 42 -6.90 10.60 8.45
N THR A 43 -5.81 11.15 7.91
CA THR A 43 -5.97 12.23 6.94
C THR A 43 -6.68 11.75 5.67
N PRO A 44 -6.37 10.58 5.09
CA PRO A 44 -7.09 10.08 3.92
C PRO A 44 -8.61 9.90 4.12
N PHE A 45 -9.07 9.60 5.34
CA PHE A 45 -10.50 9.50 5.66
C PHE A 45 -11.30 10.74 5.23
N LEU A 46 -10.71 11.94 5.29
CA LEU A 46 -11.35 13.20 4.89
C LEU A 46 -11.79 13.23 3.41
N PHE A 47 -11.16 12.42 2.55
CA PHE A 47 -11.46 12.43 1.12
C PHE A 47 -12.93 12.05 0.83
N LEU A 48 -13.33 10.84 1.25
CA LEU A 48 -14.69 10.37 1.02
C LEU A 48 -15.67 10.87 2.08
N ASN A 49 -15.25 11.05 3.32
CA ASN A 49 -16.17 11.42 4.39
C ASN A 49 -16.56 12.91 4.35
N ASP A 50 -15.61 13.78 3.98
CA ASP A 50 -15.79 15.23 4.03
C ASP A 50 -15.74 15.88 2.64
N GLY A 51 -15.45 15.10 1.59
CA GLY A 51 -15.35 15.62 0.22
C GLY A 51 -14.12 16.49 0.00
N ILE A 52 -13.09 16.38 0.85
CA ILE A 52 -11.87 17.18 0.73
C ILE A 52 -11.01 16.61 -0.40
N LEU A 53 -10.94 17.35 -1.52
CA LEU A 53 -10.16 16.91 -2.69
C LEU A 53 -8.68 17.25 -2.56
N ASP A 54 -8.34 18.36 -1.90
CA ASP A 54 -6.97 18.77 -1.66
C ASP A 54 -6.72 18.91 -0.15
N VAL A 55 -6.04 17.92 0.42
CA VAL A 55 -5.83 17.80 1.86
C VAL A 55 -4.79 18.77 2.39
N TYR A 56 -3.81 19.17 1.57
CA TYR A 56 -2.68 19.98 2.05
C TYR A 56 -3.11 21.39 2.46
N PRO A 57 -3.78 22.21 1.62
CA PRO A 57 -4.26 23.52 2.04
C PRO A 57 -5.33 23.41 3.12
N HIS A 58 -6.17 22.37 3.08
CA HIS A 58 -7.18 22.12 4.10
C HIS A 58 -6.57 21.95 5.49
N LEU A 59 -5.52 21.13 5.63
CA LEU A 59 -4.85 20.94 6.93
C LEU A 59 -4.16 22.20 7.41
N VAL A 60 -3.55 22.98 6.51
CA VAL A 60 -2.93 24.27 6.85
C VAL A 60 -3.95 25.25 7.41
N GLU A 61 -5.11 25.36 6.78
CA GLU A 61 -6.20 26.22 7.24
C GLU A 61 -6.80 25.72 8.56
N TYR A 62 -7.13 24.42 8.63
CA TYR A 62 -7.78 23.81 9.79
C TYR A 62 -6.95 23.95 11.07
N PHE A 63 -5.63 23.76 10.98
CA PHE A 63 -4.72 23.93 12.12
C PHE A 63 -4.16 25.35 12.25
N SER A 64 -4.47 26.26 11.31
CA SER A 64 -3.85 27.58 11.20
C SER A 64 -2.32 27.51 11.23
N ASP A 65 -1.76 26.51 10.53
CA ASP A 65 -0.35 26.18 10.59
C ASP A 65 0.24 25.65 9.27
N PRO A 66 1.23 26.34 8.67
CA PRO A 66 1.86 25.91 7.41
C PRO A 66 2.49 24.51 7.45
N ALA A 67 3.02 24.07 8.59
CA ALA A 67 3.65 22.77 8.72
C ALA A 67 2.63 21.62 8.80
N ALA A 68 1.32 21.90 8.93
CA ALA A 68 0.28 20.88 8.91
C ALA A 68 0.13 20.19 7.55
N ALA A 69 0.65 20.78 6.45
CA ALA A 69 0.74 20.10 5.16
C ALA A 69 1.55 18.79 5.24
N LEU A 70 2.49 18.68 6.18
CA LEU A 70 3.30 17.46 6.39
C LEU A 70 2.55 16.34 7.11
N TYR A 71 1.33 16.59 7.58
CA TYR A 71 0.52 15.59 8.28
C TYR A 71 -0.19 14.62 7.32
N SER A 72 -0.05 14.84 6.01
CA SER A 72 -0.52 13.90 5.00
C SER A 72 0.62 13.37 4.14
N TYR A 73 0.42 12.15 3.65
CA TYR A 73 1.31 11.48 2.72
C TYR A 73 1.15 12.04 1.30
N GLN A 74 1.80 11.42 0.31
CA GLN A 74 1.74 11.84 -1.10
C GLN A 74 0.32 11.70 -1.71
N PRO A 75 0.01 12.38 -2.82
CA PRO A 75 -1.37 12.55 -3.28
C PRO A 75 -2.12 11.24 -3.61
N LEU A 76 -1.48 10.27 -4.29
CA LEU A 76 -2.16 9.00 -4.57
C LEU A 76 -2.34 8.14 -3.31
N HIS A 77 -1.46 8.28 -2.32
CA HIS A 77 -1.71 7.68 -1.01
C HIS A 77 -2.98 8.25 -0.40
N TYR A 78 -3.15 9.58 -0.40
CA TYR A 78 -4.35 10.24 0.11
C TYR A 78 -5.64 9.71 -0.55
N TYR A 79 -5.72 9.69 -1.88
CA TYR A 79 -6.94 9.25 -2.55
C TYR A 79 -7.20 7.75 -2.37
N PHE A 80 -6.18 6.91 -2.55
CA PHE A 80 -6.37 5.46 -2.50
C PHE A 80 -6.71 4.97 -1.08
N PHE A 81 -6.01 5.48 -0.07
CA PHE A 81 -6.31 5.16 1.32
C PHE A 81 -7.60 5.82 1.78
N GLY A 82 -7.99 6.96 1.21
CA GLY A 82 -9.27 7.62 1.48
C GLY A 82 -10.44 6.82 0.94
N LEU A 83 -10.32 6.26 -0.27
CA LEU A 83 -11.29 5.31 -0.81
C LEU A 83 -11.43 4.09 0.12
N TRP A 84 -10.31 3.52 0.56
CA TRP A 84 -10.33 2.38 1.47
C TRP A 84 -10.90 2.72 2.86
N SER A 85 -10.61 3.92 3.37
CA SER A 85 -11.11 4.40 4.66
C SER A 85 -12.62 4.67 4.61
N GLY A 86 -13.14 5.22 3.51
CA GLY A 86 -14.57 5.33 3.29
C GLY A 86 -15.25 3.97 3.14
N LEU A 87 -14.62 3.01 2.45
CA LEU A 87 -15.09 1.61 2.45
C LEU A 87 -15.13 1.02 3.86
N THR A 88 -14.10 1.30 4.67
CA THR A 88 -14.02 0.87 6.07
C THR A 88 -15.19 1.42 6.88
N GLN A 89 -15.58 2.67 6.68
CA GLN A 89 -16.70 3.30 7.38
C GLN A 89 -18.04 2.57 7.18
N PHE A 90 -18.32 2.02 5.99
CA PHE A 90 -19.55 1.25 5.77
C PHE A 90 -19.62 -0.03 6.61
N PHE A 91 -18.47 -0.58 6.98
CA PHE A 91 -18.39 -1.80 7.78
C PHE A 91 -18.08 -1.53 9.24
N ALA A 92 -17.44 -0.40 9.57
CA ALA A 92 -17.07 -0.01 10.92
C ALA A 92 -18.28 0.49 11.73
N ASP A 93 -18.06 0.77 13.01
CA ASP A 93 -19.11 1.24 13.91
C ASP A 93 -19.38 2.74 13.65
N PRO A 94 -20.58 3.26 13.97
CA PRO A 94 -20.94 4.66 13.69
C PRO A 94 -19.96 5.70 14.24
N GLU A 95 -19.29 5.36 15.35
CA GLU A 95 -18.29 6.20 16.02
C GLU A 95 -16.95 6.28 15.28
N TYR A 96 -16.73 5.47 14.24
CA TYR A 96 -15.49 5.49 13.46
C TYR A 96 -15.13 6.89 12.94
N SER A 97 -16.12 7.59 12.39
CA SER A 97 -15.91 8.95 11.86
C SER A 97 -15.49 9.95 12.94
N VAL A 98 -16.12 9.88 14.12
CA VAL A 98 -15.78 10.70 15.28
C VAL A 98 -14.36 10.40 15.74
N TRP A 99 -14.02 9.11 15.84
CA TRP A 99 -12.69 8.68 16.23
C TRP A 99 -11.61 9.14 15.25
N MET A 100 -11.83 9.02 13.94
CA MET A 100 -10.86 9.49 12.94
C MET A 100 -10.59 10.99 13.04
N ARG A 101 -11.60 11.81 13.37
CA ARG A 101 -11.41 13.23 13.64
C ARG A 101 -10.61 13.49 14.90
N GLN A 102 -10.93 12.80 16.00
CA GLN A 102 -10.18 12.92 17.25
C GLN A 102 -8.70 12.55 17.07
N VAL A 103 -8.41 11.58 16.21
CA VAL A 103 -7.05 11.21 15.83
C VAL A 103 -6.36 12.36 15.08
N ILE A 104 -7.02 12.96 14.09
CA ILE A 104 -6.48 14.10 13.33
C ILE A 104 -6.20 15.29 14.27
N GLU A 105 -7.11 15.61 15.17
CA GLU A 105 -6.98 16.70 16.15
C GLU A 105 -5.74 16.55 17.06
N GLN A 106 -5.27 15.32 17.28
CA GLN A 106 -4.07 15.03 18.07
C GLN A 106 -2.75 15.15 17.28
N PHE A 107 -2.79 15.34 15.96
CA PHE A 107 -1.57 15.36 15.14
C PHE A 107 -0.55 16.44 15.55
N PRO A 108 -0.94 17.68 15.86
CA PRO A 108 0.01 18.69 16.34
C PRO A 108 0.77 18.25 17.59
N SER A 109 0.08 17.67 18.58
CA SER A 109 0.71 17.25 19.83
C SER A 109 1.59 16.01 19.66
N ILE A 110 1.18 15.06 18.81
CA ILE A 110 1.97 13.85 18.52
C ILE A 110 3.27 14.19 17.78
N LEU A 111 3.19 15.06 16.77
CA LEU A 111 4.32 15.31 15.87
C LEU A 111 5.29 16.39 16.38
N ARG A 112 4.86 17.29 17.27
CA ARG A 112 5.67 18.43 17.73
C ARG A 112 6.11 18.32 19.17
N ASP A 113 5.20 17.94 20.06
CA ASP A 113 5.47 17.97 21.48
C ASP A 113 6.16 16.69 21.97
N GLY A 114 6.22 15.65 21.12
CA GLY A 114 6.95 14.39 21.36
C GLY A 114 6.48 13.61 22.60
N GLY A 115 5.47 14.09 23.31
CA GLY A 115 5.10 13.66 24.66
C GLY A 115 3.66 13.17 24.81
N ALA A 116 2.83 13.26 23.76
CA ALA A 116 1.48 12.68 23.82
C ALA A 116 1.57 11.16 23.61
N ALA A 117 1.30 10.40 24.68
CA ALA A 117 0.96 8.99 24.51
C ALA A 117 -0.25 8.93 23.57
N PHE A 118 -0.14 8.19 22.47
CA PHE A 118 -1.27 7.95 21.58
C PHE A 118 -2.34 7.18 22.38
N SER A 119 -3.28 7.92 22.95
CA SER A 119 -4.42 7.36 23.66
C SER A 119 -5.35 6.78 22.61
N TYR A 120 -5.72 5.52 22.79
CA TYR A 120 -6.72 4.84 21.98
C TYR A 120 -8.09 4.97 22.68
N PRO A 121 -8.97 5.91 22.31
CA PRO A 121 -10.33 5.91 22.84
C PRO A 121 -11.14 4.83 22.10
N GLY A 122 -11.79 3.92 22.82
CA GLY A 122 -12.69 2.89 22.24
C GLY A 122 -11.98 1.61 21.80
N SER A 123 -11.84 0.65 22.72
CA SER A 123 -11.07 -0.59 22.51
C SER A 123 -11.72 -1.60 21.56
N GLU A 124 -13.04 -1.56 21.35
CA GLU A 124 -13.76 -2.59 20.58
C GLU A 124 -13.79 -2.33 19.07
N ALA A 125 -14.07 -1.09 18.66
CA ALA A 125 -14.02 -0.67 17.24
C ALA A 125 -12.62 -0.85 16.63
N LYS A 126 -11.58 -0.78 17.46
CA LYS A 126 -10.16 -0.92 17.06
C LYS A 126 -9.88 -2.23 16.33
N PHE A 127 -10.31 -3.38 16.86
CA PHE A 127 -9.96 -4.68 16.25
C PHE A 127 -10.56 -4.82 14.86
N LYS A 128 -11.81 -4.41 14.72
CA LYS A 128 -12.57 -4.44 13.47
C LYS A 128 -11.98 -3.49 12.43
N VAL A 129 -11.66 -2.27 12.82
CA VAL A 129 -11.03 -1.29 11.92
C VAL A 129 -9.63 -1.75 11.50
N LEU A 130 -8.79 -2.16 12.46
CA LEU A 130 -7.45 -2.69 12.14
C LEU A 130 -7.54 -3.89 11.22
N PHE A 131 -8.58 -4.72 11.38
CA PHE A 131 -8.86 -5.81 10.47
C PHE A 131 -9.15 -5.31 9.05
N LEU A 132 -10.10 -4.40 8.91
CA LEU A 132 -10.49 -3.82 7.62
C LEU A 132 -9.34 -3.07 6.94
N TRP A 133 -8.55 -2.27 7.66
CA TRP A 133 -7.40 -1.56 7.09
C TRP A 133 -6.34 -2.52 6.56
N LYS A 134 -5.97 -3.55 7.31
CA LYS A 134 -4.92 -4.47 6.87
C LYS A 134 -5.39 -5.54 5.89
N THR A 135 -6.69 -5.68 5.63
CA THR A 135 -7.13 -6.51 4.50
C THR A 135 -6.73 -5.90 3.15
N LEU A 136 -6.58 -4.57 3.06
CA LEU A 136 -5.93 -3.93 1.92
C LEU A 136 -4.49 -4.46 1.73
N TYR A 137 -3.72 -4.51 2.81
CA TYR A 137 -2.35 -5.00 2.78
C TYR A 137 -2.28 -6.48 2.42
N LEU A 138 -3.21 -7.29 2.95
CA LEU A 138 -3.34 -8.69 2.59
C LEU A 138 -3.65 -8.88 1.10
N ALA A 139 -4.55 -8.08 0.53
CA ALA A 139 -4.85 -8.13 -0.90
C ALA A 139 -3.62 -7.78 -1.74
N CYS A 140 -2.89 -6.73 -1.37
CA CYS A 140 -1.63 -6.34 -2.01
C CYS A 140 -0.54 -7.42 -1.91
N ASP A 141 -0.37 -8.04 -0.75
CA ASP A 141 0.60 -9.11 -0.51
C ASP A 141 0.27 -10.38 -1.32
N LEU A 142 -1.01 -10.75 -1.38
CA LEU A 142 -1.48 -11.86 -2.22
C LEU A 142 -1.32 -11.59 -3.72
N LEU A 143 -1.52 -10.34 -4.15
CA LEU A 143 -1.28 -9.96 -5.54
C LEU A 143 0.21 -10.02 -5.90
N ILE A 144 1.10 -9.62 -4.99
CA ILE A 144 2.55 -9.78 -5.14
C ILE A 144 2.91 -11.27 -5.26
N LEU A 145 2.41 -12.10 -4.35
CA LEU A 145 2.61 -13.54 -4.38
C LEU A 145 2.15 -14.12 -5.73
N PHE A 146 0.95 -13.78 -6.18
CA PHE A 146 0.42 -14.21 -7.48
C PHE A 146 1.33 -13.80 -8.64
N CYS A 147 1.75 -12.54 -8.69
CA CYS A 147 2.63 -12.03 -9.75
C CYS A 147 3.96 -12.80 -9.79
N ILE A 148 4.56 -13.07 -8.63
CA ILE A 148 5.84 -13.78 -8.56
C ILE A 148 5.69 -15.25 -8.94
N LEU A 149 4.63 -15.92 -8.50
CA LEU A 149 4.36 -17.31 -8.88
C LEU A 149 4.11 -17.51 -10.38
N LYS A 150 3.70 -16.45 -11.09
CA LYS A 150 3.61 -16.45 -12.55
C LYS A 150 4.96 -16.23 -13.25
N ILE A 151 5.94 -15.65 -12.56
CA ILE A 151 7.29 -15.42 -13.09
C ILE A 151 8.18 -16.64 -12.84
N VAL A 152 8.03 -17.29 -11.69
CA VAL A 152 8.83 -18.46 -11.31
C VAL A 152 8.37 -19.70 -12.09
N ALA A 153 9.29 -20.33 -12.81
CA ALA A 153 8.97 -21.47 -13.68
C ALA A 153 8.87 -22.81 -12.92
N GLY A 154 9.86 -23.11 -12.08
CA GLY A 154 9.98 -24.42 -11.45
C GLY A 154 9.17 -24.57 -10.16
N GLU A 155 8.67 -25.78 -9.92
CA GLU A 155 7.78 -26.06 -8.78
C GLU A 155 8.51 -25.97 -7.43
N LYS A 156 9.78 -26.40 -7.38
CA LYS A 156 10.60 -26.31 -6.17
C LYS A 156 10.91 -24.86 -5.80
N GLU A 157 11.18 -24.03 -6.80
CA GLU A 157 11.43 -22.60 -6.64
C GLU A 157 10.17 -21.87 -6.19
N LYS A 158 9.00 -22.25 -6.70
CA LYS A 158 7.71 -21.75 -6.20
C LYS A 158 7.49 -22.15 -4.74
N GLU A 159 7.69 -23.42 -4.41
CA GLU A 159 7.53 -23.91 -3.03
C GLU A 159 8.46 -23.17 -2.07
N SER A 160 9.73 -23.00 -2.45
CA SER A 160 10.72 -22.24 -1.68
C SER A 160 10.29 -20.78 -1.50
N TYR A 161 9.87 -20.10 -2.57
CA TYR A 161 9.39 -18.73 -2.47
C TYR A 161 8.17 -18.61 -1.55
N ILE A 162 7.19 -19.51 -1.69
CA ILE A 162 5.97 -19.50 -0.87
C ILE A 162 6.31 -19.76 0.60
N SER A 163 7.23 -20.68 0.92
CA SER A 163 7.61 -20.94 2.32
C SER A 163 8.29 -19.72 2.95
N TRP A 164 9.19 -19.04 2.20
CA TRP A 164 9.78 -17.77 2.62
C TRP A 164 8.73 -16.68 2.79
N TRP A 165 7.78 -16.55 1.87
CA TRP A 165 6.67 -15.59 2.00
C TRP A 165 5.77 -15.88 3.21
N ALA A 166 5.46 -17.16 3.45
CA ALA A 166 4.59 -17.58 4.53
C ALA A 166 5.20 -17.28 5.91
N GLY A 167 6.50 -17.53 6.07
CA GLY A 167 7.26 -17.29 7.30
C GLY A 167 8.07 -16.00 7.35
N SER A 168 7.86 -15.06 6.43
CA SER A 168 8.71 -13.86 6.34
C SER A 168 8.54 -12.95 7.56
N VAL A 169 9.53 -12.98 8.47
CA VAL A 169 9.55 -12.11 9.66
C VAL A 169 9.50 -10.64 9.27
N VAL A 170 10.18 -10.25 8.18
CA VAL A 170 10.19 -8.87 7.71
C VAL A 170 8.80 -8.42 7.25
N LEU A 171 8.07 -9.25 6.50
CA LEU A 171 6.73 -8.90 6.05
C LEU A 171 5.72 -8.91 7.21
N LEU A 172 5.77 -9.94 8.05
CA LEU A 172 4.92 -10.06 9.24
C LEU A 172 5.12 -8.86 10.17
N TYR A 173 6.37 -8.48 10.44
CA TYR A 173 6.67 -7.34 11.28
C TYR A 173 6.28 -6.01 10.61
N SER A 174 6.81 -5.70 9.43
CA SER A 174 6.63 -4.38 8.82
C SER A 174 5.18 -4.09 8.39
N GLN A 175 4.49 -5.09 7.82
CA GLN A 175 3.15 -4.88 7.25
C GLN A 175 2.03 -5.19 8.23
N TYR A 176 2.19 -6.22 9.07
CA TYR A 176 1.09 -6.71 9.91
C TYR A 176 1.22 -6.29 11.39
N LEU A 177 2.44 -6.20 11.92
CA LEU A 177 2.64 -5.68 13.28
C LEU A 177 2.75 -4.16 13.30
N PHE A 178 3.62 -3.60 12.45
CA PHE A 178 3.84 -2.16 12.38
C PHE A 178 2.78 -1.46 11.54
N GLY A 179 2.34 -2.05 10.43
CA GLY A 179 1.26 -1.51 9.60
C GLY A 179 1.70 -0.49 8.55
N GLN A 180 2.93 -0.57 8.07
CA GLN A 180 3.46 0.32 7.03
C GLN A 180 2.66 0.19 5.72
N SER A 181 2.37 1.30 5.05
CA SER A 181 1.64 1.32 3.76
C SER A 181 2.51 0.94 2.56
N GLY A 182 3.79 0.63 2.77
CA GLY A 182 4.78 0.39 1.71
C GLY A 182 4.46 -0.80 0.79
N ILE A 183 3.60 -1.72 1.22
CA ILE A 183 3.17 -2.84 0.37
C ILE A 183 2.41 -2.38 -0.88
N VAL A 184 1.63 -1.30 -0.81
CA VAL A 184 0.83 -0.79 -1.94
C VAL A 184 1.71 -0.34 -3.11
N PRO A 185 2.67 0.59 -2.94
CA PRO A 185 3.59 0.95 -4.02
C PRO A 185 4.47 -0.24 -4.46
N THR A 186 4.82 -1.15 -3.53
CA THR A 186 5.57 -2.37 -3.86
C THR A 186 4.78 -3.29 -4.79
N THR A 187 3.46 -3.40 -4.60
CA THR A 187 2.58 -4.17 -5.49
C THR A 187 2.61 -3.61 -6.91
N LEU A 188 2.60 -2.28 -7.09
CA LEU A 188 2.72 -1.66 -8.41
C LEU A 188 4.08 -1.99 -9.06
N ILE A 189 5.17 -1.92 -8.31
CA ILE A 189 6.51 -2.29 -8.79
C ILE A 189 6.55 -3.75 -9.22
N VAL A 190 6.10 -4.68 -8.37
CA VAL A 190 6.09 -6.12 -8.69
C VAL A 190 5.19 -6.41 -9.90
N PHE A 191 4.05 -5.73 -10.01
CA PHE A 191 3.16 -5.86 -11.16
C PHE A 191 3.83 -5.34 -12.45
N GLY A 192 4.56 -4.23 -12.38
CA GLY A 192 5.36 -3.72 -13.50
C GLY A 192 6.44 -4.72 -13.95
N ILE A 193 7.13 -5.35 -13.00
CA ILE A 193 8.12 -6.42 -13.28
C ILE A 193 7.43 -7.62 -13.92
N TYR A 194 6.27 -8.02 -13.43
CA TYR A 194 5.46 -9.09 -14.02
C TYR A 194 5.08 -8.78 -15.47
N LEU A 195 4.60 -7.57 -15.76
CA LEU A 195 4.29 -7.14 -17.12
C LEU A 195 5.51 -7.13 -18.03
N TYR A 196 6.68 -6.72 -17.53
CA TYR A 196 7.94 -6.84 -18.27
C TYR A 196 8.30 -8.29 -18.55
N LYS A 197 8.20 -9.19 -17.57
CA LYS A 197 8.57 -10.61 -17.74
C LYS A 197 7.64 -11.33 -18.72
N VAL A 198 6.33 -11.07 -18.67
CA VAL A 198 5.34 -11.77 -19.51
C VAL A 198 5.17 -11.11 -20.87
N LYS A 199 5.16 -9.77 -20.95
CA LYS A 199 4.86 -9.04 -22.19
C LYS A 199 6.07 -8.32 -22.81
N ARG A 200 7.25 -8.40 -22.19
CA ARG A 200 8.48 -7.66 -22.60
C ARG A 200 8.23 -6.15 -22.76
N SER A 201 7.34 -5.59 -21.96
CA SER A 201 6.96 -4.18 -22.08
C SER A 201 7.61 -3.31 -21.02
N THR A 202 8.68 -2.60 -21.40
CA THR A 202 9.32 -1.62 -20.51
C THR A 202 8.45 -0.39 -20.27
N ARG A 203 7.53 -0.08 -21.19
CA ARG A 203 6.55 1.01 -21.06
C ARG A 203 5.62 0.82 -19.87
N TRP A 204 4.99 -0.36 -19.78
CA TRP A 204 4.10 -0.68 -18.67
C TRP A 204 4.85 -0.81 -17.34
N MET A 205 6.07 -1.34 -17.38
CA MET A 205 6.95 -1.35 -16.22
C MET A 205 7.24 0.08 -15.72
N GLY A 206 7.63 0.97 -16.64
CA GLY A 206 7.86 2.39 -16.38
C GLY A 206 6.64 3.09 -15.80
N PHE A 207 5.47 2.87 -16.40
CA PHE A 207 4.21 3.42 -15.91
C PHE A 207 3.90 2.97 -14.47
N CYS A 208 3.98 1.67 -14.18
CA CYS A 208 3.70 1.16 -12.84
C CYS A 208 4.70 1.68 -11.79
N PHE A 209 5.99 1.78 -12.16
CA PHE A 209 7.01 2.31 -11.26
C PHE A 209 6.75 3.80 -10.98
N ALA A 210 6.45 4.58 -12.00
CA ALA A 210 6.13 5.99 -11.85
C ALA A 210 4.83 6.23 -11.08
N LEU A 211 3.81 5.40 -11.29
CA LEU A 211 2.58 5.44 -10.51
C LEU A 211 2.79 5.10 -9.02
N SER A 212 3.87 4.41 -8.67
CA SER A 212 4.20 4.10 -7.27
C SER A 212 4.82 5.28 -6.50
N VAL A 213 5.30 6.31 -7.20
CA VAL A 213 5.96 7.48 -6.60
C VAL A 213 5.01 8.32 -5.74
N PRO A 214 3.80 8.70 -6.23
CA PRO A 214 2.88 9.49 -5.43
C PRO A 214 2.17 8.68 -4.33
N PHE A 215 2.56 7.42 -4.11
CA PHE A 215 2.24 6.67 -2.90
C PHE A 215 3.36 6.79 -1.86
N LYS A 216 4.62 6.71 -2.29
CA LYS A 216 5.78 6.85 -1.43
C LYS A 216 7.04 7.19 -2.23
N LEU A 217 7.67 8.32 -1.93
CA LEU A 217 8.76 8.89 -2.73
C LEU A 217 9.99 7.99 -2.90
N PHE A 218 10.25 7.05 -1.97
CA PHE A 218 11.44 6.20 -2.06
C PHE A 218 11.48 5.38 -3.36
N THR A 219 10.34 5.12 -3.99
CA THR A 219 10.26 4.34 -5.24
C THR A 219 10.86 5.07 -6.44
N LEU A 220 11.13 6.39 -6.33
CA LEU A 220 11.87 7.17 -7.32
C LEU A 220 13.21 6.51 -7.70
N VAL A 221 13.88 5.90 -6.73
CA VAL A 221 15.18 5.23 -6.95
C VAL A 221 15.10 4.09 -7.96
N LEU A 222 13.90 3.55 -8.21
CA LEU A 222 13.67 2.44 -9.14
C LEU A 222 13.32 2.91 -10.55
N LEU A 223 12.96 4.18 -10.76
CA LEU A 223 12.57 4.71 -12.07
C LEU A 223 13.60 4.57 -13.19
N PRO A 224 14.93 4.59 -12.92
CA PRO A 224 15.90 4.35 -13.99
C PRO A 224 15.81 2.94 -14.58
N LEU A 225 15.34 1.94 -13.84
CA LEU A 225 15.40 0.53 -14.24
C LEU A 225 14.61 0.23 -15.55
N PRO A 226 13.34 0.63 -15.71
CA PRO A 226 12.62 0.47 -16.98
C PRO A 226 13.33 1.07 -18.19
N PHE A 227 13.98 2.22 -18.03
CA PHE A 227 14.75 2.88 -19.09
C PHE A 227 16.01 2.09 -19.46
N LEU A 228 16.74 1.60 -18.44
CA LEU A 228 17.95 0.80 -18.64
C LEU A 228 17.65 -0.53 -19.34
N LEU A 229 16.46 -1.11 -19.10
CA LEU A 229 16.02 -2.36 -19.73
C LEU A 229 15.41 -2.19 -21.13
N ALA A 230 15.16 -0.95 -21.58
CA ALA A 230 14.54 -0.69 -22.88
C ALA A 230 15.55 -0.81 -24.03
N GLU A 231 15.14 -1.49 -25.10
CA GLU A 231 15.99 -1.82 -26.24
C GLU A 231 15.97 -0.70 -27.29
N GLY A 232 17.14 -0.10 -27.52
CA GLY A 232 17.30 0.97 -28.49
C GLY A 232 16.66 2.30 -28.08
N TRP A 233 17.02 3.36 -28.82
CA TRP A 233 16.63 4.72 -28.47
C TRP A 233 15.12 4.96 -28.55
N ARG A 234 14.46 4.36 -29.53
CA ARG A 234 13.01 4.52 -29.73
C ARG A 234 12.18 3.94 -28.59
N GLU A 235 12.56 2.78 -28.06
CA GLU A 235 11.86 2.20 -26.91
C GLU A 235 12.14 3.00 -25.64
N LYS A 236 13.40 3.40 -25.43
CA LYS A 236 13.82 4.28 -24.33
C LYS A 236 12.98 5.56 -24.24
N MET A 237 12.84 6.29 -25.35
CA MET A 237 12.04 7.53 -25.36
C MET A 237 10.56 7.27 -25.10
N LYS A 238 10.00 6.16 -25.59
CA LYS A 238 8.62 5.78 -25.25
C LYS A 238 8.49 5.49 -23.76
N THR A 239 9.42 4.74 -23.19
CA THR A 239 9.42 4.39 -21.76
C THR A 239 9.53 5.64 -20.88
N VAL A 240 10.37 6.62 -21.26
CA VAL A 240 10.40 7.94 -20.60
C VAL A 240 9.03 8.61 -20.66
N GLY A 241 8.37 8.63 -21.82
CA GLY A 241 7.03 9.18 -21.94
C GLY A 241 6.03 8.52 -20.97
N TRP A 242 6.05 7.19 -20.85
CA TRP A 242 5.18 6.46 -19.93
C TRP A 242 5.52 6.64 -18.44
N ILE A 243 6.77 6.96 -18.11
CA ILE A 243 7.19 7.36 -16.77
C ILE A 243 6.67 8.77 -16.44
N LEU A 244 6.74 9.70 -17.39
CA LEU A 244 6.34 11.09 -17.16
C LEU A 244 4.83 11.25 -16.98
N VAL A 245 4.00 10.48 -17.70
CA VAL A 245 2.53 10.59 -17.64
C VAL A 245 1.97 10.59 -16.22
N PRO A 246 2.16 9.54 -15.38
CA PRO A 246 1.58 9.53 -14.04
C PRO A 246 2.20 10.58 -13.11
N LEU A 247 3.45 11.01 -13.35
CA LEU A 247 4.09 12.05 -12.54
C LEU A 247 3.47 13.42 -12.84
N LEU A 248 3.29 13.78 -14.11
CA LEU A 248 2.71 15.06 -14.54
C LEU A 248 1.21 15.17 -14.28
N VAL A 249 0.50 14.04 -14.16
CA VAL A 249 -0.93 14.05 -13.83
C VAL A 249 -1.15 14.28 -12.34
N VAL A 250 -0.19 13.90 -11.50
CA VAL A 250 -0.34 13.92 -10.04
C VAL A 250 0.39 15.10 -9.38
N TYR A 251 1.51 15.55 -9.97
CA TYR A 251 2.33 16.69 -9.52
C TYR A 251 2.35 17.78 -10.57
#